data_AF-A0A1E4C5U2-F1
#
_entry.id   AF-A0A1E4C5U2-F1
#
_cell.length_a   1.000
_cell.length_b   1.000
_cell.length_c   1.000
_cell.angle_alpha   90.00
_cell.angle_beta   90.00
_cell.angle_gamma   90.00
#
_symmetry.space_group_name_H-M   'P 1'
#
loop_
_entity.id
_entity.type
_entity.pdbx_description
1 polymer ?
#
loop_
_entity_poly.entity_id
_entity_poly.type
_entity_poly.pdbx_seq_one_letter_code
_entity_poly.pdbx_strand_id
1 'polypeptide(L)'
;MREPGPRLLGLTLFAAALFALAGCANSAPAEAEASAAPSPAASASPTRAFDATAYQPDTAWECGYVSALETANFHAGALLSKGTMDQADYDARQVALQQAWSVAPRGASPVTPTIRAVESLADAGEMPASDTFRQAVAAVTDACEANRAPVVIGALAAQGG
;
A
#
# COMPACT_ATOMS: atom_id res chain seq x y z
N MET A 1 -57.42 -7.06 -29.50
CA MET A 1 -58.12 -6.09 -28.62
C MET A 1 -57.07 -5.45 -27.74
N ARG A 2 -56.66 -4.23 -28.10
CA ARG A 2 -55.68 -3.37 -27.42
C ARG A 2 -56.45 -2.09 -27.09
N GLU A 3 -56.43 -1.65 -25.84
CA GLU A 3 -56.79 -0.28 -25.48
C GLU A 3 -55.57 0.40 -24.82
N PRO A 4 -55.06 1.49 -25.40
CA PRO A 4 -54.11 2.39 -24.76
C PRO A 4 -54.86 3.60 -24.16
N GLY A 5 -54.61 3.89 -22.88
CA GLY A 5 -55.11 5.07 -22.18
C GLY A 5 -53.98 6.08 -21.89
N PRO A 6 -54.10 7.35 -22.30
CA PRO A 6 -53.03 8.36 -22.23
C PRO A 6 -53.17 9.26 -21.00
N ARG A 7 -52.06 9.67 -20.36
CA ARG A 7 -51.92 10.98 -19.69
C ARG A 7 -50.48 11.48 -19.79
N LEU A 8 -50.27 12.28 -20.82
CA LEU A 8 -49.19 13.27 -20.94
C LEU A 8 -49.45 14.45 -19.98
N LEU A 9 -48.35 15.10 -19.61
CA LEU A 9 -48.21 16.50 -19.19
C LEU A 9 -48.60 16.88 -17.74
N GLY A 10 -47.58 17.25 -16.97
CA GLY A 10 -47.72 17.80 -15.62
C GLY A 10 -46.45 18.45 -15.07
N LEU A 11 -45.92 19.45 -15.78
CA LEU A 11 -45.25 20.65 -15.23
C LEU A 11 -44.04 20.48 -14.28
N THR A 12 -42.86 20.57 -14.90
CA THR A 12 -41.73 21.41 -14.46
C THR A 12 -42.21 22.76 -13.89
N LEU A 13 -42.11 22.99 -12.57
CA LEU A 13 -42.13 24.33 -11.93
C LEU A 13 -42.04 24.20 -10.39
N PHE A 14 -40.85 24.04 -9.82
CA PHE A 14 -40.58 24.41 -8.41
C PHE A 14 -39.08 24.73 -8.22
N ALA A 15 -38.58 25.63 -9.07
CA ALA A 15 -37.23 26.19 -8.97
C ALA A 15 -37.34 27.72 -8.90
N ALA A 16 -37.98 28.25 -7.85
CA ALA A 16 -37.95 29.68 -7.48
C ALA A 16 -38.77 29.92 -6.20
N ALA A 17 -38.27 29.54 -5.02
CA ALA A 17 -38.92 29.93 -3.75
C ALA A 17 -37.96 29.97 -2.55
N LEU A 18 -36.69 30.35 -2.75
CA LEU A 18 -35.71 30.46 -1.65
C LEU A 18 -34.96 31.80 -1.59
N PHE A 19 -35.44 32.83 -2.29
CA PHE A 19 -34.94 34.20 -2.17
C PHE A 19 -35.97 35.08 -1.46
N ALA A 20 -36.01 35.00 -0.13
CA ALA A 20 -36.40 36.09 0.77
C ALA A 20 -36.47 35.57 2.20
N LEU A 21 -35.43 35.81 2.99
CA LEU A 21 -35.47 36.17 4.42
C LEU A 21 -34.03 36.47 4.86
N ALA A 22 -33.47 37.51 4.26
CA ALA A 22 -32.31 38.21 4.79
C ALA A 22 -32.81 39.21 5.85
N GLY A 23 -32.36 39.08 7.08
CA GLY A 23 -32.67 40.00 8.17
C GLY A 23 -31.88 39.66 9.43
N CYS A 24 -30.91 40.51 9.75
CA CYS A 24 -29.86 40.36 10.76
C CYS A 24 -30.35 40.15 12.20
N ALA A 25 -29.62 39.33 12.96
CA ALA A 25 -29.36 39.60 14.37
C ALA A 25 -27.98 39.02 14.77
N ASN A 26 -27.07 39.94 15.10
CA ASN A 26 -25.79 39.71 15.75
C ASN A 26 -25.90 38.76 16.95
N SER A 27 -24.99 37.80 17.04
CA SER A 27 -24.12 37.52 18.20
C SER A 27 -23.24 36.32 17.87
N ALA A 28 -22.11 36.56 17.21
CA ALA A 28 -21.01 35.60 17.28
C ALA A 28 -20.44 35.70 18.72
N PRO A 29 -20.35 34.61 19.49
CA PRO A 29 -19.53 34.64 20.69
C PRO A 29 -18.09 34.89 20.25
N ALA A 30 -17.42 35.82 20.92
CA ALA A 30 -16.01 36.10 20.71
C ALA A 30 -15.24 34.77 20.75
N GLU A 31 -14.71 34.36 19.60
CA GLU A 31 -13.62 33.38 19.54
C GLU A 31 -12.50 33.97 20.38
N ALA A 32 -12.31 33.40 21.56
CA ALA A 32 -11.05 33.52 22.26
C ALA A 32 -9.98 33.09 21.25
N GLU A 33 -9.05 33.99 20.93
CA GLU A 33 -7.83 33.65 20.20
C GLU A 33 -7.18 32.47 20.92
N ALA A 34 -7.44 31.27 20.42
CA ALA A 34 -6.69 30.10 20.79
C ALA A 34 -5.27 30.39 20.33
N SER A 35 -4.40 30.69 21.31
CA SER A 35 -2.99 30.92 21.10
C SER A 35 -2.47 29.81 20.20
N ALA A 36 -2.07 30.17 18.97
CA ALA A 36 -1.57 29.22 18.01
C ALA A 36 -0.34 28.56 18.63
N ALA A 37 -0.48 27.28 19.00
CA ALA A 37 0.66 26.49 19.43
C ALA A 37 1.71 26.57 18.31
N PRO A 38 2.99 26.83 18.62
CA PRO A 38 4.02 26.88 17.60
C PRO A 38 4.02 25.54 16.86
N SER A 39 3.78 25.58 15.55
CA SER A 39 4.00 24.42 14.68
C SER A 39 5.41 23.88 14.94
N PRO A 40 5.61 22.57 15.08
CA PRO A 40 6.95 22.02 15.20
C PRO A 40 7.75 22.49 13.98
N ALA A 41 8.83 23.23 14.24
CA ALA A 41 9.73 23.66 13.18
C ALA A 41 10.27 22.38 12.53
N ALA A 42 9.93 22.16 11.26
CA ALA A 42 10.50 21.08 10.49
C ALA A 42 12.02 21.32 10.42
N SER A 43 12.77 20.61 11.27
CA SER A 43 14.21 20.50 11.05
C SER A 43 14.38 19.79 9.72
N ALA A 44 14.90 20.51 8.73
CA ALA A 44 15.39 19.89 7.52
C ALA A 44 16.38 18.82 7.95
N SER A 45 15.98 17.54 7.84
CA SER A 45 16.90 16.44 8.08
C SER A 45 18.05 16.63 7.10
N PRO A 46 19.31 16.49 7.52
CA PRO A 46 20.43 16.62 6.60
C PRO A 46 20.21 15.63 5.46
N THR A 47 20.01 16.15 4.25
CA THR A 47 19.97 15.34 3.03
C THR A 47 21.36 14.75 2.85
N ARG A 48 21.63 13.59 3.44
CA ARG A 48 22.83 12.83 3.11
C ARG A 48 22.65 12.37 1.67
N ALA A 49 23.63 12.65 0.82
CA ALA A 49 23.73 11.97 -0.45
C ALA A 49 23.83 10.47 -0.16
N PHE A 50 22.80 9.72 -0.51
CA PHE A 50 22.82 8.26 -0.45
C PHE A 50 23.63 7.77 -1.64
N ASP A 51 24.85 7.31 -1.37
CA ASP A 51 25.64 6.59 -2.37
C ASP A 51 25.16 5.14 -2.42
N ALA A 52 24.28 4.86 -3.36
CA ALA A 52 23.77 3.51 -3.61
C ALA A 52 24.87 2.51 -3.98
N THR A 53 26.04 2.97 -4.46
CA THR A 53 27.15 2.10 -4.88
C THR A 53 28.06 1.70 -3.71
N ALA A 54 28.08 2.50 -2.64
CA ALA A 54 28.86 2.23 -1.43
C ALA A 54 28.05 1.54 -0.32
N TYR A 55 26.71 1.55 -0.41
CA TYR A 55 25.86 0.92 0.58
C TYR A 55 25.94 -0.61 0.49
N GLN A 56 26.32 -1.24 1.61
CA GLN A 56 26.26 -2.69 1.79
C GLN A 56 25.13 -2.99 2.79
N PRO A 57 23.98 -3.50 2.34
CA PRO A 57 22.90 -3.93 3.21
C PRO A 57 23.38 -4.87 4.32
N ASP A 58 22.98 -4.59 5.55
CA ASP A 58 23.13 -5.54 6.65
C ASP A 58 21.89 -6.45 6.74
N THR A 59 21.93 -7.42 7.66
CA THR A 59 20.83 -8.37 7.85
C THR A 59 19.50 -7.68 8.15
N ALA A 60 19.50 -6.61 8.93
CA ALA A 60 18.27 -5.91 9.31
C ALA A 60 17.63 -5.22 8.10
N TRP A 61 18.44 -4.57 7.27
CA TRP A 61 17.99 -3.97 6.03
C TRP A 61 17.44 -5.02 5.06
N GLU A 62 18.18 -6.12 4.84
CA GLU A 62 17.79 -7.19 3.90
C GLU A 62 16.46 -7.84 4.31
N CYS A 63 16.31 -8.17 5.60
CA CYS A 63 15.08 -8.74 6.14
C CYS A 63 13.90 -7.73 6.10
N GLY A 64 14.18 -6.44 6.28
CA GLY A 64 13.18 -5.38 6.13
C GLY A 64 12.69 -5.23 4.69
N TYR A 65 13.61 -5.30 3.71
CA TYR A 65 13.27 -5.28 2.29
C TYR A 65 12.39 -6.47 1.90
N VAL A 66 12.76 -7.68 2.35
CA VAL A 66 11.98 -8.91 2.15
C VAL A 66 10.57 -8.77 2.75
N SER A 67 10.45 -8.28 3.98
CA SER A 67 9.17 -8.02 4.65
C SER A 67 8.28 -7.05 3.84
N ALA A 68 8.87 -6.02 3.23
CA ALA A 68 8.14 -5.09 2.38
C ALA A 68 7.59 -5.75 1.10
N LEU A 69 8.39 -6.58 0.43
CA LEU A 69 7.94 -7.33 -0.76
C LEU A 69 6.83 -8.32 -0.41
N GLU A 70 6.96 -9.04 0.70
CA GLU A 70 5.94 -9.98 1.18
C GLU A 70 4.65 -9.28 1.57
N THR A 71 4.74 -8.11 2.19
CA THR A 71 3.56 -7.29 2.50
C THR A 71 2.84 -6.84 1.23
N ALA A 72 3.58 -6.43 0.20
CA ALA A 72 3.00 -6.04 -1.09
C ALA A 72 2.33 -7.23 -1.80
N ASN A 73 2.94 -8.42 -1.75
CA ASN A 73 2.35 -9.66 -2.27
C ASN A 73 1.05 -10.02 -1.54
N PHE A 74 1.10 -10.05 -0.21
CA PHE A 74 -0.07 -10.32 0.64
C PHE A 74 -1.21 -9.34 0.35
N HIS A 75 -0.91 -8.04 0.29
CA HIS A 75 -1.90 -6.99 0.01
C HIS A 75 -2.55 -7.19 -1.37
N ALA A 76 -1.77 -7.54 -2.40
CA ALA A 76 -2.32 -7.80 -3.73
C ALA A 76 -3.31 -8.98 -3.71
N GLY A 77 -2.94 -10.09 -3.07
CA GLY A 77 -3.82 -11.25 -2.93
C GLY A 77 -5.09 -10.94 -2.15
N ALA A 78 -4.99 -10.12 -1.12
CA ALA A 78 -6.14 -9.76 -0.30
C ALA A 78 -7.12 -8.83 -1.05
N LEU A 79 -6.62 -7.85 -1.81
CA LEU A 79 -7.45 -7.00 -2.68
C LEU A 79 -8.17 -7.80 -3.77
N LEU A 80 -7.51 -8.80 -4.36
CA LEU A 80 -8.13 -9.72 -5.32
C LEU A 80 -9.25 -10.52 -4.63
N SER A 81 -8.97 -11.07 -3.44
CA SER A 81 -9.96 -11.87 -2.69
C SER A 81 -11.21 -11.08 -2.28
N LYS A 82 -11.07 -9.77 -2.03
CA LYS A 82 -12.16 -8.84 -1.73
C LYS A 82 -12.92 -8.37 -2.97
N GLY A 83 -12.47 -8.71 -4.18
CA GLY A 83 -13.04 -8.22 -5.43
C GLY A 83 -12.78 -6.73 -5.69
N THR A 84 -11.85 -6.11 -4.96
CA THR A 84 -11.45 -4.70 -5.10
C THR A 84 -10.33 -4.50 -6.13
N MET A 85 -9.78 -5.59 -6.64
CA MET A 85 -8.80 -5.66 -7.71
C MET A 85 -9.23 -6.80 -8.64
N ASP A 86 -9.12 -6.59 -9.95
CA ASP A 86 -9.37 -7.67 -10.91
C ASP A 86 -8.12 -8.55 -11.12
N GLN A 87 -8.29 -9.65 -11.86
CA GLN A 87 -7.21 -10.59 -12.09
C GLN A 87 -6.06 -9.97 -12.91
N ALA A 88 -6.35 -9.08 -13.86
CA ALA A 88 -5.33 -8.48 -14.72
C ALA A 88 -4.41 -7.54 -13.92
N ASP A 89 -4.99 -6.73 -13.03
CA ASP A 89 -4.24 -5.88 -12.11
C ASP A 89 -3.43 -6.70 -11.10
N TYR A 90 -3.98 -7.83 -10.63
CA TYR A 90 -3.23 -8.74 -9.76
C TYR A 90 -2.01 -9.33 -10.48
N ASP A 91 -2.20 -9.85 -11.70
CA ASP A 91 -1.13 -10.44 -12.49
C ASP A 91 -0.03 -9.40 -12.81
N ALA A 92 -0.42 -8.16 -13.13
CA ALA A 92 0.52 -7.06 -13.33
C ALA A 92 1.35 -6.76 -12.06
N ARG A 93 0.73 -6.81 -10.88
CA ARG A 93 1.44 -6.66 -9.60
C ARG A 93 2.37 -7.82 -9.31
N GLN A 94 1.99 -9.06 -9.66
CA GLN A 94 2.85 -10.23 -9.51
C GLN A 94 4.11 -10.11 -10.39
N VAL A 95 3.98 -9.59 -11.61
CA VAL A 95 5.14 -9.29 -12.48
C VAL A 95 6.02 -8.19 -11.88
N ALA A 96 5.44 -7.12 -11.34
CA ALA A 96 6.20 -6.07 -10.68
C ALA A 96 6.96 -6.58 -9.44
N LEU A 97 6.34 -7.47 -8.65
CA LEU A 97 6.97 -8.12 -7.50
C LEU A 97 8.12 -9.03 -7.91
N GLN A 98 7.93 -9.82 -8.96
CA GLN A 98 8.99 -10.64 -9.54
C GLN A 98 10.19 -9.78 -9.95
N GLN A 99 9.95 -8.67 -10.65
CA GLN A 99 11.00 -7.73 -11.04
C GLN A 99 11.71 -7.13 -9.82
N ALA A 100 10.98 -6.79 -8.76
CA ALA A 100 11.57 -6.30 -7.53
C ALA A 100 12.49 -7.34 -6.88
N TRP A 101 12.08 -8.61 -6.87
CA TRP A 101 12.92 -9.72 -6.38
C TRP A 101 14.18 -9.94 -7.22
N SER A 102 14.13 -9.79 -8.55
CA SER A 102 15.33 -9.90 -9.41
C SER A 102 16.39 -8.81 -9.19
N VAL A 103 16.03 -7.70 -8.54
CA VAL A 103 16.93 -6.56 -8.31
C VAL A 103 17.11 -6.24 -6.84
N ALA A 104 16.80 -7.19 -5.95
CA ALA A 104 16.90 -7.02 -4.51
C ALA A 104 18.31 -6.57 -4.11
N PRO A 105 18.48 -5.39 -3.49
CA PRO A 105 19.79 -4.95 -3.04
C PRO A 105 20.34 -5.92 -1.99
N ARG A 106 21.63 -6.21 -2.08
CA ARG A 106 22.28 -7.25 -1.29
C ARG A 106 23.61 -6.79 -0.75
N GLY A 107 23.92 -7.24 0.46
CA GLY A 107 25.22 -7.06 1.10
C GLY A 107 25.99 -8.38 1.19
N ALA A 108 26.62 -8.58 2.35
CA ALA A 108 27.35 -9.79 2.70
C ALA A 108 26.81 -10.43 4.00
N SER A 109 25.51 -10.32 4.22
CA SER A 109 24.86 -10.80 5.44
C SER A 109 24.69 -12.34 5.41
N PRO A 110 24.47 -12.98 6.57
CA PRO A 110 24.12 -14.40 6.63
C PRO A 110 22.82 -14.77 5.87
N VAL A 111 21.96 -13.80 5.57
CA VAL A 111 20.67 -14.00 4.85
C VAL A 111 20.83 -13.80 3.34
N THR A 112 21.90 -13.14 2.88
CA THR A 112 22.17 -12.92 1.46
C THR A 112 22.10 -14.21 0.61
N PRO A 113 22.62 -15.38 1.04
CA PRO A 113 22.53 -16.61 0.24
C PRO A 113 21.08 -17.06 -0.03
N THR A 114 20.18 -16.94 0.95
CA THR A 114 18.77 -17.30 0.77
C THR A 114 18.05 -16.30 -0.14
N ILE A 115 18.39 -15.01 -0.06
CA ILE A 115 17.86 -13.99 -0.99
C ILE A 115 18.29 -14.29 -2.43
N ARG A 116 19.55 -14.68 -2.66
CA ARG A 116 20.02 -15.05 -4.01
C ARG A 116 19.27 -16.23 -4.61
N ALA A 117 18.79 -17.16 -3.78
CA ALA A 117 17.98 -18.28 -4.26
C ALA A 117 16.63 -17.79 -4.81
N VAL A 118 15.99 -16.83 -4.14
CA VAL A 118 14.74 -16.20 -4.61
C VAL A 118 14.99 -15.35 -5.86
N GLU A 119 16.06 -14.55 -5.88
CA GLU A 119 16.51 -13.76 -7.04
C GLU A 119 16.67 -14.66 -8.28
N SER A 120 17.33 -15.82 -8.11
CA SER A 120 17.55 -16.78 -9.20
C SER A 120 16.24 -17.36 -9.75
N LEU A 121 15.23 -17.57 -8.89
CA LEU A 121 13.89 -18.01 -9.33
C LEU A 121 13.17 -16.88 -10.09
N ALA A 122 13.24 -15.65 -9.57
CA ALA A 122 12.66 -14.48 -10.23
C ALA A 122 13.26 -14.26 -11.63
N ASP A 123 14.59 -14.33 -11.75
CA ASP A 123 15.33 -14.24 -13.01
C ASP A 123 14.97 -15.34 -14.00
N ALA A 124 14.65 -16.54 -13.48
CA ALA A 124 14.21 -17.68 -14.29
C ALA A 124 12.75 -17.57 -14.76
N GLY A 125 12.02 -16.53 -14.36
CA GLY A 125 10.62 -16.36 -14.74
C GLY A 125 9.62 -16.95 -13.75
N GLU A 126 10.07 -17.47 -12.60
CA GLU A 126 9.16 -18.06 -11.61
C GLU A 126 8.34 -16.96 -10.92
N MET A 127 7.02 -17.13 -10.91
CA MET A 127 6.10 -16.13 -10.36
C MET A 127 6.03 -16.20 -8.83
N PRO A 128 5.89 -15.06 -8.12
CA PRO A 128 5.76 -15.05 -6.66
C PRO A 128 4.57 -15.85 -6.10
N ALA A 129 3.53 -16.04 -6.91
CA ALA A 129 2.36 -16.86 -6.55
C ALA A 129 2.63 -18.38 -6.58
N SER A 130 3.73 -18.85 -7.16
CA SER A 130 4.06 -20.27 -7.26
C SER A 130 4.46 -20.89 -5.90
N ASP A 131 4.31 -22.21 -5.76
CA ASP A 131 4.73 -22.92 -4.54
C ASP A 131 6.24 -22.87 -4.35
N THR A 132 7.02 -23.02 -5.43
CA THR A 132 8.49 -22.99 -5.41
C THR A 132 9.00 -21.65 -4.89
N PHE A 133 8.45 -20.55 -5.40
CA PHE A 133 8.84 -19.21 -4.99
C PHE A 133 8.48 -18.96 -3.52
N ARG A 134 7.26 -19.34 -3.10
CA ARG A 134 6.81 -19.20 -1.71
C ARG A 134 7.68 -20.00 -0.74
N GLN A 135 8.09 -21.21 -1.10
CA GLN A 135 9.01 -22.01 -0.28
C GLN A 135 10.40 -21.36 -0.17
N ALA A 136 10.93 -20.82 -1.27
CA ALA A 136 12.21 -20.13 -1.26
C ALA A 136 12.16 -18.85 -0.39
N VAL A 137 11.05 -18.11 -0.43
CA VAL A 137 10.84 -16.94 0.44
C VAL A 137 10.71 -17.35 1.91
N ALA A 138 10.03 -18.44 2.22
CA ALA A 138 9.96 -18.95 3.60
C ALA A 138 11.35 -19.26 4.18
N ALA A 139 12.28 -19.77 3.37
CA ALA A 139 13.67 -19.98 3.79
C ALA A 139 14.39 -18.66 4.12
N VAL A 140 14.01 -17.54 3.49
CA VAL A 140 14.53 -16.21 3.85
C VAL A 140 13.98 -15.78 5.21
N THR A 141 12.69 -16.03 5.48
CA THR A 141 12.07 -15.77 6.80
C THR A 141 12.79 -16.54 7.90
N ASP A 142 13.02 -17.84 7.71
CA ASP A 142 13.77 -18.69 8.65
C ASP A 142 15.19 -18.14 8.91
N ALA A 143 15.88 -17.71 7.84
CA ALA A 143 17.22 -17.14 7.95
C ALA A 143 17.21 -15.80 8.71
N CYS A 144 16.21 -14.95 8.49
CA CYS A 144 16.05 -13.69 9.20
C CYS A 144 15.77 -13.91 10.70
N GLU A 145 14.86 -14.82 11.04
CA GLU A 145 14.55 -15.18 12.43
C GLU A 145 15.78 -15.74 13.16
N ALA A 146 16.53 -16.63 12.51
CA ALA A 146 17.77 -17.20 13.05
C ALA A 146 18.82 -16.11 13.36
N ASN A 147 18.80 -15.00 12.63
CA ASN A 147 19.68 -13.85 12.82
C ASN A 147 19.06 -12.73 13.68
N ARG A 148 17.90 -12.99 14.33
CA ARG A 148 17.16 -12.03 15.17
C ARG A 148 16.78 -10.73 14.44
N ALA A 149 16.63 -10.80 13.13
CA ALA A 149 16.08 -9.73 12.32
C ALA A 149 14.59 -10.01 12.11
N PRO A 150 13.67 -9.24 12.73
CA PRO A 150 12.25 -9.52 12.63
C PRO A 150 11.77 -9.32 11.19
N VAL A 151 11.18 -10.36 10.60
CA VAL A 151 10.39 -10.24 9.38
C VAL A 151 8.95 -10.07 9.82
N VAL A 152 8.38 -8.88 9.65
CA VAL A 152 6.95 -8.69 9.90
C VAL A 152 6.22 -9.13 8.63
N ILE A 153 5.79 -10.39 8.60
CA ILE A 153 4.82 -10.87 7.61
C ILE A 153 3.50 -11.02 8.34
N GLY A 154 2.56 -10.12 8.07
CA GLY A 154 1.21 -10.29 8.57
C GLY A 154 0.34 -9.07 8.32
N ALA A 155 -0.80 -9.28 7.66
CA ALA A 155 -1.99 -8.59 8.14
C ALA A 155 -2.18 -9.02 9.60
N LEU A 156 -2.21 -8.05 10.50
CA LEU A 156 -2.86 -8.25 11.79
C LEU A 156 -4.22 -8.89 11.49
N ALA A 157 -4.45 -10.11 11.99
CA ALA A 157 -5.67 -10.89 11.71
C ALA A 157 -6.97 -10.13 12.06
N ALA A 158 -6.87 -9.02 12.80
CA ALA A 158 -7.96 -8.12 13.16
C ALA A 158 -8.09 -6.84 12.30
N GLN A 159 -7.18 -6.56 11.35
CA GLN A 159 -7.22 -5.34 10.52
C GLN A 159 -7.55 -5.59 9.04
N GLY A 160 -7.89 -6.83 8.67
CA GLY A 160 -8.48 -7.15 7.36
C GLY A 160 -7.56 -6.86 6.18
N GLY A 161 -6.70 -7.83 5.85
CA GLY A 161 -6.04 -7.90 4.53
C GLY A 161 -7.05 -7.73 3.43
#